data_AF-A0A7S0L8M7-F1
#
_entry.id   AF-A0A7S0L8M7-F1
#
_cell.length_a   1.000
_cell.length_b   1.000
_cell.length_c   1.000
_cell.angle_alpha   90.00
_cell.angle_beta   90.00
_cell.angle_gamma   90.00
#
_symmetry.space_group_name_H-M   'P 1'
#
loop_
_entity.id
_entity.type
_entity.pdbx_description
1 polymer ?
#
loop_
_entity_poly.entity_id
_entity_poly.type
_entity_poly.pdbx_seq_one_letter_code
_entity_poly.pdbx_strand_id
1 'polypeptide(L)'
;MNGSGLKAVFFDFDSTISTPIFIERAQKWAVADNVALFQQMDSTERVANLGGAERIAKLRTLFDALYNSDVALFIVSIGHRKAFVPHLHDVGLLGFFEQSRVYGQDSDELRAVNFVKGKLIEQIMQKHGWRVQECRHCRDCARTRQHAHALI
;
A
#
# COMPACT_ATOMS: atom_id res chain seq x y z
N MET A 1 21.40 -10.36 -23.30
CA MET A 1 21.10 -10.79 -21.92
C MET A 1 19.67 -10.35 -21.61
N ASN A 2 18.82 -11.30 -21.25
CA ASN A 2 17.36 -11.16 -21.14
C ASN A 2 16.97 -10.24 -19.98
N GLY A 3 16.68 -8.97 -20.27
CA GLY A 3 16.24 -8.00 -19.28
C GLY A 3 14.76 -7.66 -19.45
N SER A 4 13.87 -8.38 -18.77
CA SER A 4 12.48 -7.91 -18.53
C SER A 4 11.83 -8.62 -17.33
N GLY A 5 12.62 -8.91 -16.29
CA GLY A 5 12.07 -9.37 -15.02
C GLY A 5 11.34 -8.24 -14.29
N LEU A 6 10.28 -8.57 -13.56
CA LEU A 6 9.64 -7.62 -12.64
C LEU A 6 10.67 -7.16 -11.60
N LYS A 7 10.78 -5.85 -11.37
CA LYS A 7 11.72 -5.22 -10.43
C LYS A 7 11.03 -4.61 -9.22
N ALA A 8 9.81 -4.09 -9.40
CA ALA A 8 9.08 -3.48 -8.30
C ALA A 8 7.56 -3.63 -8.41
N VAL A 9 6.91 -3.71 -7.24
CA VAL A 9 5.45 -3.61 -7.12
C VAL A 9 5.10 -2.50 -6.13
N PHE A 10 4.24 -1.59 -6.57
CA PHE A 10 3.73 -0.47 -5.79
C PHE A 10 2.28 -0.74 -5.40
N PHE A 11 2.01 -0.98 -4.13
CA PHE A 11 0.66 -1.20 -3.61
C PHE A 11 0.04 0.09 -3.09
N ASP A 12 -1.25 0.31 -3.38
CA ASP A 12 -2.06 1.15 -2.50
C ASP A 12 -2.33 0.44 -1.17
N PHE A 13 -2.77 1.18 -0.15
CA PHE A 13 -3.22 0.60 1.11
C PHE A 13 -4.72 0.35 1.12
N ASP A 14 -5.53 1.42 1.14
CA ASP A 14 -6.98 1.29 1.26
C ASP A 14 -7.60 0.56 0.06
N SER A 15 -8.48 -0.40 0.38
CA SER A 15 -9.11 -1.32 -0.58
C SER A 15 -8.14 -2.18 -1.39
N THR A 16 -6.83 -2.15 -1.12
CA THR A 16 -5.82 -2.93 -1.85
C THR A 16 -5.08 -3.88 -0.92
N ILE A 17 -4.36 -3.36 0.08
CA ILE A 17 -3.82 -4.16 1.18
C ILE A 17 -4.88 -4.32 2.27
N SER A 18 -5.63 -3.27 2.58
CA SER A 18 -6.78 -3.35 3.48
C SER A 18 -8.07 -3.73 2.74
N THR A 19 -9.08 -4.11 3.50
CA THR A 19 -10.46 -4.26 3.07
C THR A 19 -11.28 -3.43 4.05
N PRO A 20 -11.44 -2.11 3.80
CA PRO A 20 -12.04 -1.18 4.75
C PRO A 20 -13.36 -1.72 5.31
N ILE A 21 -13.47 -1.80 6.63
CA ILE A 21 -14.70 -2.20 7.33
C ILE A 21 -15.38 -1.01 7.99
N PHE A 22 -16.69 -1.11 8.18
CA PHE A 22 -17.43 -0.18 9.02
C PHE A 22 -17.31 -0.59 10.49
N ILE A 23 -16.81 0.31 11.34
CA ILE A 23 -16.66 0.08 12.78
C ILE A 23 -17.89 0.61 13.50
N GLU A 24 -18.79 -0.29 13.90
CA GLU A 24 -20.08 0.05 14.50
C GLU A 24 -19.96 0.96 15.73
N ARG A 25 -19.07 0.63 16.67
CA ARG A 25 -18.87 1.45 17.89
C ARG A 25 -18.41 2.89 17.61
N ALA A 26 -17.82 3.13 16.43
CA ALA A 26 -17.29 4.43 16.03
C ALA A 26 -18.15 5.11 14.95
N GLN A 27 -19.14 4.40 14.39
CA GLN A 27 -19.98 4.83 13.26
C GLN A 27 -19.17 5.39 12.08
N LYS A 28 -18.04 4.75 11.75
CA LYS A 28 -17.08 5.22 10.74
C LYS A 28 -16.46 4.06 9.97
N TRP A 29 -16.12 4.32 8.70
CA TRP A 29 -15.29 3.43 7.90
C TRP A 29 -13.82 3.52 8.34
N ALA A 30 -13.18 2.36 8.45
CA ALA A 30 -11.76 2.21 8.77
C ALA A 30 -10.88 2.41 7.51
N VAL A 31 -10.79 3.66 7.06
CA VAL A 31 -9.84 4.12 6.03
C VAL A 31 -8.66 4.86 6.66
N ALA A 32 -7.48 4.74 6.06
CA ALA A 32 -6.22 5.20 6.68
C ALA A 32 -6.06 6.73 6.78
N ASP A 33 -7.03 7.51 6.28
CA ASP A 33 -7.16 8.94 6.58
C ASP A 33 -7.60 9.19 8.03
N ASN A 34 -8.31 8.24 8.64
CA ASN A 34 -8.82 8.36 9.99
C ASN A 34 -7.87 7.76 11.03
N VAL A 35 -6.76 8.47 11.27
CA VAL A 35 -5.69 8.04 12.17
C VAL A 35 -6.20 7.74 13.59
N ALA A 36 -7.09 8.59 14.11
CA ALA A 36 -7.64 8.42 15.46
C ALA A 36 -8.42 7.12 15.60
N LEU A 37 -9.20 6.73 14.58
CA LEU A 37 -9.89 5.45 14.57
C LEU A 37 -8.90 4.28 14.51
N PHE A 38 -7.90 4.33 13.61
CA PHE A 38 -6.89 3.27 13.50
C PHE A 38 -6.13 3.03 14.82
N GLN A 39 -5.82 4.08 15.57
CA GLN A 39 -5.16 3.97 16.86
C GLN A 39 -6.03 3.32 17.93
N GLN A 40 -7.35 3.45 17.83
CA GLN A 40 -8.31 2.87 18.76
C GLN A 40 -8.76 1.46 18.37
N MET A 41 -8.40 0.97 17.18
CA MET A 41 -8.83 -0.35 16.73
C MET A 41 -8.16 -1.44 17.56
N ASP A 42 -8.93 -2.43 18.00
CA ASP A 42 -8.39 -3.62 18.64
C ASP A 42 -7.81 -4.62 17.62
N SER A 43 -7.21 -5.72 18.08
CA SER A 43 -6.61 -6.72 17.19
C SER A 43 -7.63 -7.38 16.25
N THR A 44 -8.87 -7.55 16.71
CA THR A 44 -9.94 -8.18 15.92
C THR A 44 -10.36 -7.25 14.78
N GLU A 45 -10.56 -5.96 15.09
CA GLU A 45 -10.88 -4.93 14.11
C GLU A 45 -9.73 -4.73 13.11
N ARG A 46 -8.46 -4.78 13.57
CA ARG A 46 -7.28 -4.71 12.70
C ARG A 46 -7.24 -5.86 11.69
N VAL A 47 -7.42 -7.10 12.18
CA VAL A 47 -7.45 -8.29 11.32
C VAL A 47 -8.62 -8.24 10.35
N ALA A 48 -9.81 -7.85 10.82
CA ALA A 48 -10.99 -7.71 9.98
C ALA A 48 -10.80 -6.62 8.91
N ASN A 49 -10.18 -5.48 9.24
CA ASN A 49 -9.88 -4.41 8.29
C ASN A 49 -8.82 -4.78 7.24
N LEU A 50 -8.08 -5.88 7.45
CA LEU A 50 -7.18 -6.47 6.45
C LEU A 50 -7.86 -7.63 5.68
N GLY A 51 -9.17 -7.81 5.88
CA GLY A 51 -10.01 -8.82 5.26
C GLY A 51 -9.92 -10.21 5.90
N GLY A 52 -9.49 -10.28 7.16
CA GLY A 52 -9.47 -11.52 7.95
C GLY A 52 -8.18 -12.34 7.81
N ALA A 53 -8.04 -13.33 8.70
CA ALA A 53 -6.82 -14.14 8.81
C ALA A 53 -6.47 -14.90 7.51
N GLU A 54 -7.48 -15.41 6.79
CA GLU A 54 -7.26 -16.12 5.52
C GLU A 54 -6.66 -15.20 4.45
N ARG A 55 -7.18 -13.97 4.33
CA ARG A 55 -6.66 -12.99 3.37
C ARG A 55 -5.26 -12.52 3.74
N ILE A 56 -5.00 -12.29 5.03
CA ILE A 56 -3.66 -11.97 5.52
C ILE A 56 -2.67 -13.08 5.16
N ALA A 57 -3.05 -14.35 5.31
CA ALA A 57 -2.20 -15.48 4.91
C ALA A 57 -1.90 -15.47 3.41
N LYS A 58 -2.92 -15.22 2.56
CA LYS A 58 -2.74 -15.08 1.10
C LYS A 58 -1.83 -13.90 0.74
N LEU A 59 -1.99 -12.75 1.39
CA LEU A 59 -1.11 -11.59 1.20
C LEU A 59 0.34 -11.92 1.60
N ARG A 60 0.53 -12.62 2.72
CA ARG A 60 1.86 -13.08 3.13
C ARG A 60 2.50 -13.98 2.08
N THR A 61 1.77 -14.98 1.58
CA THR A 61 2.27 -15.85 0.50
C THR A 61 2.64 -15.07 -0.76
N LEU A 62 1.81 -14.09 -1.15
CA LEU A 62 2.10 -13.22 -2.30
C LEU A 62 3.37 -12.38 -2.07
N PHE A 63 3.49 -11.74 -0.90
CA PHE A 63 4.63 -10.89 -0.59
C PHE A 63 5.91 -11.71 -0.44
N ASP A 64 5.86 -12.88 0.18
CA ASP A 64 6.98 -13.84 0.22
C ASP A 64 7.44 -14.22 -1.18
N ALA A 65 6.52 -14.58 -2.08
CA ALA A 65 6.87 -14.98 -3.43
C ALA A 65 7.57 -13.85 -4.21
N LEU A 66 7.07 -12.61 -4.08
CA LEU A 66 7.68 -11.44 -4.71
C LEU A 66 9.04 -11.10 -4.09
N TYR A 67 9.12 -11.07 -2.76
CA TYR A 67 10.35 -10.77 -2.01
C TYR A 67 11.46 -11.78 -2.35
N ASN A 68 11.14 -13.08 -2.35
CA ASN A 68 12.09 -14.14 -2.72
C ASN A 68 12.47 -14.15 -4.21
N SER A 69 11.74 -13.40 -5.05
CA SER A 69 12.07 -13.18 -6.46
C SER A 69 12.87 -11.89 -6.70
N ASP A 70 13.42 -11.28 -5.65
CA ASP A 70 14.16 -10.01 -5.71
C ASP A 70 13.32 -8.84 -6.28
N VAL A 71 12.01 -8.86 -6.01
CA VAL A 71 11.08 -7.78 -6.39
C VAL A 71 10.93 -6.82 -5.21
N ALA A 72 11.26 -5.55 -5.43
CA ALA A 72 11.10 -4.51 -4.43
C ALA A 72 9.62 -4.17 -4.20
N LEU A 73 9.16 -4.26 -2.94
CA LEU A 73 7.79 -3.94 -2.57
C LEU A 73 7.69 -2.54 -1.96
N PHE A 74 6.69 -1.80 -2.40
CA PHE A 74 6.41 -0.44 -1.95
C PHE A 74 4.93 -0.30 -1.54
N ILE A 75 4.67 0.57 -0.57
CA ILE A 75 3.32 1.09 -0.28
C ILE A 75 3.30 2.57 -0.65
N VAL A 76 2.35 2.98 -1.48
CA VAL A 76 2.11 4.39 -1.83
C VAL A 76 0.63 4.70 -1.62
N SER A 77 0.30 5.27 -0.47
CA SER A 77 -1.08 5.56 -0.06
C SER A 77 -1.34 7.05 0.12
N ILE A 78 -2.58 7.49 -0.16
CA ILE A 78 -3.07 8.79 0.30
C ILE A 78 -3.48 8.76 1.78
N GLY A 79 -3.60 7.57 2.37
CA GLY A 79 -3.75 7.39 3.81
C GLY A 79 -2.50 7.81 4.59
N HIS A 80 -2.66 7.99 5.89
CA HIS A 80 -1.55 8.31 6.78
C HIS A 80 -0.74 7.06 7.13
N ARG A 81 0.57 7.09 6.91
CA ARG A 81 1.52 6.05 7.32
C ARG A 81 1.40 5.71 8.79
N LYS A 82 1.29 6.73 9.66
CA LYS A 82 1.07 6.53 11.10
C LYS A 82 -0.23 5.78 11.45
N ALA A 83 -1.20 5.71 10.54
CA ALA A 83 -2.41 4.90 10.74
C ALA A 83 -2.14 3.43 10.44
N PHE A 84 -1.63 3.11 9.25
CA PHE A 84 -1.57 1.73 8.78
C PHE A 84 -0.30 0.96 9.13
N VAL A 85 0.83 1.63 9.40
CA VAL A 85 2.09 0.93 9.73
C VAL A 85 1.98 0.04 10.97
N PRO A 86 1.39 0.49 12.11
CA PRO A 86 1.20 -0.38 13.27
C PRO A 86 0.33 -1.60 12.94
N HIS A 87 -0.71 -1.43 12.11
CA HIS A 87 -1.61 -2.52 11.73
C HIS A 87 -0.89 -3.59 10.90
N LEU A 88 -0.04 -3.18 9.96
CA LEU A 88 0.80 -4.09 9.17
C LEU A 88 1.85 -4.79 10.03
N HIS A 89 2.40 -4.10 11.03
CA HIS A 89 3.35 -4.68 11.98
C HIS A 89 2.71 -5.81 12.77
N ASP A 90 1.53 -5.59 13.35
CA ASP A 90 0.87 -6.56 14.22
C ASP A 90 0.53 -7.88 13.53
N VAL A 91 0.25 -7.84 12.22
CA VAL A 91 -0.06 -9.04 11.43
C VAL A 91 1.16 -9.61 10.69
N GLY A 92 2.36 -9.06 10.95
CA GLY A 92 3.61 -9.51 10.36
C GLY A 92 3.70 -9.30 8.84
N LEU A 93 3.01 -8.28 8.30
CA LEU A 93 3.13 -7.90 6.88
C LEU A 93 4.12 -6.76 6.65
N LEU A 94 4.44 -5.97 7.69
CA LEU A 94 5.36 -4.84 7.55
C LEU A 94 6.77 -5.26 7.13
N GLY A 95 7.23 -6.45 7.56
CA GLY A 95 8.59 -6.94 7.28
C GLY A 95 8.94 -7.13 5.81
N PHE A 96 7.93 -7.18 4.93
CA PHE A 96 8.12 -7.24 3.48
C PHE A 96 8.49 -5.90 2.84
N PHE A 97 8.30 -4.80 3.57
CA PHE A 97 8.53 -3.45 3.09
C PHE A 97 9.67 -2.81 3.89
N GLU A 98 10.75 -2.44 3.22
CA GLU A 98 11.76 -1.58 3.85
C GLU A 98 11.10 -0.27 4.31
N GLN A 99 11.53 0.29 5.44
CA GLN A 99 10.93 1.49 6.01
C GLN A 99 10.97 2.69 5.06
N SER A 100 11.99 2.75 4.18
CA SER A 100 12.16 3.73 3.11
C SER A 100 11.24 3.50 1.89
N ARG A 101 10.39 2.48 1.91
CA ARG A 101 9.48 2.08 0.81
C ARG A 101 8.01 2.17 1.20
N VAL A 102 7.70 2.76 2.36
CA VAL A 102 6.34 2.91 2.87
C VAL A 102 5.97 4.39 2.94
N TYR A 103 5.15 4.83 2.00
CA TYR A 103 4.75 6.22 1.82
C TYR A 103 3.26 6.42 2.13
N GLY A 104 2.97 7.37 3.00
CA GLY A 104 1.63 7.91 3.25
C GLY A 104 1.57 9.41 2.96
N GLN A 105 0.40 10.05 3.13
CA GLN A 105 0.29 11.52 2.98
C GLN A 105 1.09 12.32 4.03
N ASP A 106 1.53 11.66 5.11
CA ASP A 106 2.45 12.17 6.11
C ASP A 106 3.94 11.96 5.76
N SER A 107 4.25 11.36 4.61
CA SER A 107 5.61 11.27 4.06
C SER A 107 5.99 12.54 3.28
N ASP A 108 7.19 13.04 3.50
CA ASP A 108 7.70 14.24 2.82
C ASP A 108 7.81 14.03 1.30
N GLU A 109 8.12 12.82 0.86
CA GLU A 109 8.26 12.46 -0.56
C GLU A 109 6.91 12.55 -1.30
N LEU A 110 5.82 12.09 -0.68
CA LEU A 110 4.50 12.17 -1.31
C LEU A 110 3.96 13.61 -1.28
N ARG A 111 4.29 14.38 -0.24
CA ARG A 111 3.98 15.82 -0.16
C ARG A 111 4.73 16.62 -1.22
N ALA A 112 6.01 16.31 -1.45
CA ALA A 112 6.85 17.00 -2.44
C ALA A 112 6.29 16.90 -3.87
N VAL A 113 5.51 15.86 -4.16
CA VAL A 113 4.83 15.68 -5.46
C VAL A 113 3.34 16.06 -5.42
N ASN A 114 2.90 16.85 -4.44
CA ASN A 114 1.51 17.28 -4.23
C ASN A 114 0.52 16.10 -4.18
N PHE A 115 0.90 15.02 -3.49
CA PHE A 115 0.08 13.82 -3.30
C PHE A 115 -0.24 13.05 -4.59
N VAL A 116 0.43 13.36 -5.71
CA VAL A 116 0.27 12.64 -6.98
C VAL A 116 1.13 11.37 -6.96
N LYS A 117 0.54 10.23 -6.57
CA LYS A 117 1.23 8.94 -6.45
C LYS A 117 2.06 8.56 -7.69
N GLY A 118 1.51 8.79 -8.88
CA GLY A 118 2.18 8.50 -10.15
C GLY A 118 3.51 9.23 -10.29
N LYS A 119 3.61 10.49 -9.83
CA LYS A 119 4.85 11.27 -9.83
C LYS A 119 5.88 10.73 -8.86
N LEU A 120 5.45 10.32 -7.66
CA LEU A 120 6.36 9.68 -6.70
C LEU A 120 6.88 8.34 -7.25
N ILE A 121 6.00 7.52 -7.82
CA ILE A 121 6.37 6.25 -8.45
C ILE A 121 7.37 6.49 -9.59
N GLU A 122 7.12 7.48 -10.45
CA GLU A 122 8.04 7.86 -11.53
C GLU A 122 9.40 8.30 -11.00
N GLN A 123 9.46 9.13 -9.94
CA GLN A 123 10.73 9.54 -9.33
C GLN A 123 11.50 8.34 -8.73
N ILE A 124 10.80 7.42 -8.07
CA ILE A 124 11.41 6.19 -7.55
C ILE A 124 11.98 5.35 -8.70
N MET A 125 11.20 5.14 -9.76
CA MET A 125 11.66 4.40 -10.94
C MET A 125 12.90 5.03 -11.57
N GLN A 126 12.90 6.36 -11.75
CA GLN A 126 14.05 7.09 -12.28
C GLN A 126 15.30 6.92 -11.39
N LYS A 127 15.14 7.03 -10.06
CA LYS A 127 16.23 6.83 -9.11
C LYS A 127 16.85 5.44 -9.18
N HIS A 128 16.04 4.42 -9.45
CA HIS A 128 16.48 3.03 -9.56
C HIS A 128 16.86 2.60 -11.00
N GLY A 129 16.65 3.47 -11.99
CA GLY A 129 16.87 3.14 -13.40
C GLY A 129 15.89 2.09 -13.95
N TRP A 130 14.73 1.91 -13.33
CA TRP A 130 13.72 0.94 -13.75
C TRP A 130 12.83 1.49 -14.86
N ARG A 131 12.47 0.60 -15.80
CA ARG A 131 11.53 0.91 -16.87
C ARG A 131 10.10 0.58 -16.45
N VAL A 132 9.12 1.21 -17.11
CA VAL A 132 7.68 1.01 -16.83
C VAL A 132 7.30 -0.47 -16.90
N GLN A 133 7.77 -1.21 -17.91
CA GLN A 133 7.48 -2.63 -18.07
C GLN A 133 8.03 -3.53 -16.95
N GLU A 134 9.00 -3.04 -16.19
CA GLU A 134 9.62 -3.73 -15.04
C GLU A 134 8.89 -3.42 -13.73
N CYS A 135 7.87 -2.57 -13.74
CA CYS A 135 7.14 -2.14 -12.56
C CYS A 135 5.66 -2.48 -12.68
N ARG A 136 4.99 -2.76 -11.54
CA ARG A 136 3.53 -2.92 -11.50
C ARG A 136 2.96 -2.05 -10.39
N HIS A 137 1.86 -1.38 -10.67
CA HIS A 137 1.07 -0.70 -9.66
C HIS A 137 -0.19 -1.51 -9.37
N CYS A 138 -0.36 -1.94 -8.12
CA CYS A 138 -1.53 -2.67 -7.66
C CYS A 138 -2.45 -1.70 -6.91
N ARG A 139 -3.66 -1.52 -7.44
CA ARG A 139 -4.73 -0.70 -6.86
C ARG A 139 -6.07 -1.38 -7.13
N ASP A 140 -7.01 -1.26 -6.21
CA ASP A 140 -8.39 -1.66 -6.50
C ASP A 140 -9.00 -0.73 -7.55
N CYS A 141 -9.71 -1.33 -8.51
CA CYS A 141 -10.26 -0.69 -9.69
C CYS A 141 -11.80 -0.52 -9.61
N ALA A 142 -12.39 -0.63 -8.42
CA ALA A 142 -13.82 -0.40 -8.20
C ALA A 142 -14.11 1.06 -7.76
N ARG A 143 -14.29 1.96 -8.73
CA ARG A 143 -14.88 3.33 -8.63
C ARG A 143 -14.10 4.42 -7.87
N THR A 144 -13.33 5.19 -8.64
CA THR A 144 -13.45 6.67 -8.65
C THR A 144 -13.25 7.17 -10.09
N ARG A 145 -14.26 6.97 -10.95
CA ARG A 145 -14.32 7.62 -12.26
C ARG A 145 -14.64 9.10 -12.03
N GLN A 146 -13.61 9.92 -11.87
CA GLN A 146 -13.68 11.28 -12.42
C GLN A 146 -12.34 11.94 -12.74
N HIS A 147 -11.18 11.47 -12.28
CA HIS A 147 -9.89 11.94 -12.82
C HIS A 147 -8.92 10.77 -13.00
N ALA A 148 -9.01 10.10 -14.14
CA ALA A 148 -7.96 9.23 -14.65
C ALA A 148 -7.92 9.37 -16.17
N HIS A 149 -7.54 10.56 -16.62
CA HIS A 149 -6.81 10.67 -17.88
C HIS A 149 -5.32 10.64 -17.55
N ALA A 150 -4.61 9.79 -18.31
CA ALA A 150 -3.17 9.60 -18.35
C ALA A 150 -2.51 8.97 -17.11
N LEU A 151 -2.32 7.65 -17.19
CA LEU A 151 -1.02 6.98 -16.99
C LEU A 151 -1.17 5.48 -17.33
N ILE A 152 -1.43 5.22 -18.62
CA ILE A 152 -0.83 4.18 -19.46
C ILE A 152 -0.67 4.82 -20.84
#